data_AF-A0A3L7SAU9-F1
#
_entry.id   AF-A0A3L7SAU9-F1
#
_cell.length_a   1.000
_cell.length_b   1.000
_cell.length_c   1.000
_cell.angle_alpha   90.00
_cell.angle_beta   90.00
_cell.angle_gamma   90.00
#
_symmetry.space_group_name_H-M   'P 1'
#
loop_
_entity.id
_entity.type
_entity.pdbx_description
1 polymer ?
#
loop_
_entity_poly.entity_id
_entity_poly.type
_entity_poly.pdbx_seq_one_letter_code
_entity_poly.pdbx_strand_id
1 'polypeptide(L)'
;QLLGFKDAALSKRIQSVWGEFRPTAGDKLALIAKQKGVLTPARLKTADLSNGRRLYAKTCSACHQLFGEGGKIGPDITGSNRANLDYLLENILDPSSIVGKDYRMTVISTNDGRVISGLIQKETDSAVTVRTINDTVIVAKADIDERKLSELSLMPEGQLNQLTPDEQRDLIAYLGTPAQVSLRGPKAPIDPKTGRVLGVFEGESLKIVGKTGGNAASQAMSGFPKDKWSGTDHLWWTGAGPGARLELELPVATAGMYDVEVVLTMARDYGIVQLLVDGEILGGPIDCYDVDVVTTGVMSVGPKMLTAGEHKLGFQITGANPKAEKGYMVGIDYVRLIKKTP
;
A
#
# COMPACT_ATOMS: atom_id res chain seq x y z
N GLN A 1 -14.09 -16.11 26.88
CA GLN A 1 -14.97 -16.23 28.06
C GLN A 1 -16.03 -17.32 27.90
N LEU A 2 -16.84 -17.35 26.83
CA LEU A 2 -17.95 -18.31 26.68
C LEU A 2 -17.55 -19.80 26.58
N LEU A 3 -16.33 -20.11 26.14
CA LEU A 3 -15.82 -21.49 26.05
C LEU A 3 -15.25 -22.02 27.36
N GLY A 4 -14.94 -21.11 28.30
CA GLY A 4 -14.45 -21.48 29.63
C GLY A 4 -15.50 -22.23 30.47
N PHE A 5 -16.77 -22.18 30.05
CA PHE A 5 -17.88 -22.87 30.71
C PHE A 5 -17.95 -24.38 30.41
N LYS A 6 -17.14 -24.90 29.46
CA LYS A 6 -17.07 -26.34 29.09
C LYS A 6 -18.44 -27.00 28.80
N ASP A 7 -19.41 -26.22 28.35
CA ASP A 7 -20.74 -26.70 27.97
C ASP A 7 -20.75 -27.10 26.48
N ALA A 8 -21.04 -28.37 26.21
CA ALA A 8 -21.05 -28.94 24.86
C ALA A 8 -22.21 -28.41 23.99
N ALA A 9 -23.37 -28.14 24.57
CA ALA A 9 -24.52 -27.59 23.86
C ALA A 9 -24.30 -26.11 23.51
N LEU A 10 -23.74 -25.34 24.44
CA LEU A 10 -23.32 -23.96 24.21
C LEU A 10 -22.24 -23.89 23.12
N SER A 11 -21.23 -24.76 23.20
CA SER A 11 -20.15 -24.82 22.20
C SER A 11 -20.69 -25.15 20.82
N LYS A 12 -21.58 -26.15 20.70
CA LYS A 12 -22.21 -26.52 19.42
C LYS A 12 -23.07 -25.39 18.85
N ARG A 13 -23.78 -24.65 19.71
CA ARG A 13 -24.59 -23.50 19.31
C ARG A 13 -23.72 -22.34 18.83
N ILE A 14 -22.63 -22.03 19.54
CA ILE A 14 -21.65 -21.03 19.10
C ILE A 14 -21.04 -21.44 17.76
N GLN A 15 -20.63 -22.71 17.59
CA GLN A 15 -20.06 -23.18 16.32
C GLN A 15 -21.04 -23.03 15.14
N SER A 16 -22.32 -23.32 15.36
CA SER A 16 -23.35 -23.22 14.31
C SER A 16 -23.60 -21.79 13.82
N VAL A 17 -23.40 -20.79 14.69
CA VAL A 17 -23.66 -19.38 14.39
C VAL A 17 -22.38 -18.64 14.00
N TRP A 18 -21.26 -18.88 14.67
CA TRP A 18 -20.02 -18.11 14.54
C TRP A 18 -18.94 -18.79 13.69
N GLY A 19 -18.99 -20.11 13.47
CA GLY A 19 -17.98 -20.85 12.71
C GLY A 19 -17.04 -21.66 13.59
N GLU A 20 -15.78 -21.86 13.17
CA GLU A 20 -14.84 -22.66 13.97
C GLU A 20 -14.11 -21.78 14.95
N PHE A 21 -13.91 -22.31 16.14
CA PHE A 21 -12.99 -21.75 17.09
C PHE A 21 -12.17 -22.90 17.67
N ARG A 22 -10.86 -22.69 17.76
CA ARG A 22 -9.98 -23.53 18.57
C ARG A 22 -9.06 -22.65 19.40
N PRO A 23 -8.59 -23.11 20.57
CA PRO A 23 -7.50 -22.45 21.26
C PRO A 23 -6.29 -22.30 20.34
N THR A 24 -5.61 -21.17 20.44
CA THR A 24 -4.32 -20.96 19.79
C THR A 24 -3.32 -21.99 20.29
N ALA A 25 -2.62 -22.64 19.36
CA ALA A 25 -1.62 -23.64 19.69
C ALA A 25 -0.44 -23.05 20.49
N GLY A 26 0.23 -23.86 21.32
CA GLY A 26 1.23 -23.37 22.28
C GLY A 26 2.46 -22.69 21.62
N ASP A 27 2.89 -23.21 20.48
CA ASP A 27 3.92 -22.63 19.62
C ASP A 27 3.50 -21.26 19.06
N LYS A 28 2.24 -21.12 18.66
CA LYS A 28 1.66 -19.86 18.18
C LYS A 28 1.51 -18.83 19.29
N LEU A 29 1.15 -19.25 20.51
CA LEU A 29 1.14 -18.37 21.68
C LEU A 29 2.55 -17.83 21.98
N ALA A 30 3.59 -18.67 21.89
CA ALA A 30 4.97 -18.23 22.05
C ALA A 30 5.39 -17.23 20.95
N LEU A 31 4.95 -17.45 19.71
CA LEU A 31 5.21 -16.53 18.60
C LEU A 31 4.50 -15.18 18.79
N ILE A 32 3.23 -15.18 19.20
CA ILE A 32 2.48 -13.97 19.54
C ILE A 32 3.19 -13.21 20.66
N ALA A 33 3.58 -13.90 21.75
CA ALA A 33 4.29 -13.27 22.87
C ALA A 33 5.63 -12.66 22.43
N LYS A 34 6.40 -13.36 21.59
CA LYS A 34 7.63 -12.84 20.99
C LYS A 34 7.37 -11.59 20.17
N GLN A 35 6.36 -11.60 19.30
CA GLN A 35 6.02 -10.45 18.46
C GLN A 35 5.56 -9.25 19.30
N LYS A 36 4.77 -9.47 20.34
CA LYS A 36 4.37 -8.40 21.29
C LYS A 36 5.57 -7.76 21.99
N GLY A 37 6.57 -8.57 22.39
CA GLY A 37 7.80 -8.06 23.00
C GLY A 37 8.59 -7.15 22.06
N VAL A 38 8.53 -7.40 20.75
CA VAL A 38 9.23 -6.64 19.71
C VAL A 38 8.41 -5.42 19.27
N LEU A 39 7.09 -5.54 19.14
CA LEU A 39 6.15 -4.51 18.66
C LEU A 39 5.58 -3.66 19.79
N THR A 40 6.46 -3.11 20.63
CA THR A 40 6.05 -2.23 21.73
C THR A 40 5.38 -0.96 21.22
N PRO A 41 4.52 -0.29 22.03
CA PRO A 41 3.91 0.98 21.64
C PRO A 41 4.93 2.06 21.22
N ALA A 42 6.10 2.09 21.89
CA ALA A 42 7.18 3.00 21.53
C ALA A 42 7.75 2.68 20.15
N ARG A 43 7.95 1.39 19.83
CA ARG A 43 8.43 0.98 18.52
C ARG A 43 7.41 1.30 17.43
N LEU A 44 6.13 0.98 17.63
CA LEU A 44 5.08 1.23 16.63
C LEU A 44 4.95 2.72 16.27
N LYS A 45 5.23 3.64 17.20
CA LYS A 45 5.27 5.09 16.93
C LYS A 45 6.38 5.53 15.97
N THR A 46 7.41 4.71 15.78
CA THR A 46 8.52 4.96 14.84
C THR A 46 8.28 4.40 13.44
N ALA A 47 7.10 3.80 13.21
CA ALA A 47 6.77 3.15 11.95
C ALA A 47 6.71 4.12 10.77
N ASP A 48 7.17 3.64 9.61
CA ASP A 48 6.85 4.24 8.32
C ASP A 48 5.51 3.67 7.84
N LEU A 49 4.43 4.43 8.06
CA LEU A 49 3.09 4.00 7.71
C LEU A 49 2.86 3.88 6.19
N SER A 50 3.57 4.67 5.38
CA SER A 50 3.50 4.57 3.92
C SER A 50 4.19 3.30 3.42
N ASN A 51 5.28 2.90 4.06
CA ASN A 51 5.88 1.58 3.84
C ASN A 51 4.94 0.45 4.31
N GLY A 52 4.31 0.60 5.47
CA GLY A 52 3.28 -0.32 5.94
C GLY A 52 2.14 -0.52 4.94
N ARG A 53 1.68 0.56 4.29
CA ARG A 53 0.68 0.50 3.21
C ARG A 53 1.18 -0.30 1.99
N ARG A 54 2.42 -0.11 1.55
CA ARG A 54 3.03 -0.93 0.48
C ARG A 54 3.09 -2.41 0.84
N LEU A 55 3.50 -2.71 2.06
CA LEU A 55 3.59 -4.08 2.55
C LEU A 55 2.20 -4.73 2.62
N TYR A 56 1.18 -3.98 3.04
CA TYR A 56 -0.21 -4.44 2.96
C TYR A 56 -0.63 -4.75 1.51
N ALA A 57 -0.30 -3.87 0.56
CA ALA A 57 -0.59 -4.09 -0.85
C ALA A 57 0.05 -5.40 -1.36
N LYS A 58 1.31 -5.66 -0.98
CA LYS A 58 2.05 -6.86 -1.38
C LYS A 58 1.55 -8.15 -0.71
N THR A 59 1.21 -8.08 0.57
CA THR A 59 1.05 -9.28 1.42
C THR A 59 -0.40 -9.63 1.71
N CYS A 60 -1.28 -8.63 1.81
CA CYS A 60 -2.63 -8.79 2.34
C CYS A 60 -3.73 -8.43 1.33
N SER A 61 -3.45 -7.48 0.42
CA SER A 61 -4.48 -6.89 -0.44
C SER A 61 -5.05 -7.85 -1.49
N ALA A 62 -4.37 -8.95 -1.81
CA ALA A 62 -4.92 -9.97 -2.70
C ALA A 62 -6.23 -10.58 -2.13
N CYS A 63 -6.32 -10.68 -0.80
CA CYS A 63 -7.45 -11.31 -0.13
C CYS A 63 -8.34 -10.33 0.61
N HIS A 64 -7.77 -9.36 1.32
CA HIS A 64 -8.50 -8.46 2.22
C HIS A 64 -8.68 -7.07 1.63
N GLN A 65 -9.78 -6.41 2.00
CA GLN A 65 -10.02 -5.00 1.74
C GLN A 65 -9.65 -4.17 2.98
N LEU A 66 -8.99 -3.02 2.80
CA LEU A 66 -8.69 -2.05 3.84
C LEU A 66 -8.81 -0.63 3.28
N PHE A 67 -9.64 0.20 3.90
CA PHE A 67 -9.99 1.54 3.45
C PHE A 67 -10.48 1.59 2.00
N GLY A 68 -11.18 0.55 1.56
CA GLY A 68 -11.72 0.41 0.20
C GLY A 68 -10.74 -0.15 -0.84
N GLU A 69 -9.49 -0.45 -0.47
CA GLU A 69 -8.48 -1.04 -1.36
C GLU A 69 -8.27 -2.51 -1.06
N GLY A 70 -8.07 -3.35 -2.09
CA GLY A 70 -7.78 -4.77 -1.96
C GLY A 70 -8.91 -5.70 -2.42
N GLY A 71 -8.78 -6.98 -2.08
CA GLY A 71 -9.62 -8.08 -2.55
C GLY A 71 -10.81 -8.38 -1.63
N LYS A 72 -11.69 -9.25 -2.11
CA LYS A 72 -12.92 -9.69 -1.41
C LYS A 72 -12.95 -11.20 -1.19
N ILE A 73 -11.78 -11.83 -1.09
CA ILE A 73 -11.67 -13.26 -0.75
C ILE A 73 -11.84 -13.39 0.78
N GLY A 74 -11.06 -12.62 1.53
CA GLY A 74 -11.23 -12.45 2.97
C GLY A 74 -12.16 -11.27 3.31
N PRO A 75 -12.48 -11.10 4.60
CA PRO A 75 -13.27 -9.97 5.07
C PRO A 75 -12.60 -8.62 4.80
N ASP A 76 -13.42 -7.58 4.66
CA ASP A 76 -12.99 -6.19 4.81
C ASP A 76 -12.55 -5.97 6.26
N ILE A 77 -11.28 -5.62 6.45
CA ILE A 77 -10.67 -5.46 7.77
C ILE A 77 -10.79 -4.02 8.29
N THR A 78 -11.31 -3.07 7.51
CA THR A 78 -11.40 -1.64 7.88
C THR A 78 -12.08 -1.42 9.22
N GLY A 79 -13.20 -2.10 9.47
CA GLY A 79 -14.00 -1.97 10.69
C GLY A 79 -13.64 -2.93 11.83
N SER A 80 -12.61 -3.76 11.66
CA SER A 80 -12.19 -4.73 12.69
C SER A 80 -11.50 -4.04 13.87
N ASN A 81 -11.22 -4.77 14.95
CA ASN A 81 -10.51 -4.27 16.14
C ASN A 81 -9.00 -4.09 15.90
N ARG A 82 -8.60 -3.56 14.74
CA ARG A 82 -7.21 -3.52 14.27
C ARG A 82 -6.29 -2.65 15.14
N ALA A 83 -6.84 -1.70 15.89
CA ALA A 83 -6.07 -0.92 16.85
C ALA A 83 -5.57 -1.78 18.05
N ASN A 84 -6.16 -2.94 18.28
CA ASN A 84 -5.73 -3.87 19.31
C ASN A 84 -4.66 -4.83 18.73
N LEU A 85 -3.43 -4.71 19.23
CA LEU A 85 -2.30 -5.53 18.81
C LEU A 85 -2.52 -7.02 19.04
N ASP A 86 -3.19 -7.40 20.13
CA ASP A 86 -3.47 -8.82 20.45
C ASP A 86 -4.41 -9.41 19.42
N TYR A 87 -5.47 -8.67 19.09
CA TYR A 87 -6.41 -9.06 18.05
C TYR A 87 -5.71 -9.22 16.69
N LEU A 88 -4.86 -8.27 16.29
CA LEU A 88 -4.13 -8.36 15.02
C LEU A 88 -3.21 -9.58 14.98
N LEU A 89 -2.38 -9.77 16.02
CA LEU A 89 -1.40 -10.84 16.05
C LEU A 89 -2.05 -12.22 16.13
N GLU A 90 -3.15 -12.37 16.88
CA GLU A 90 -3.92 -13.63 16.91
C GLU A 90 -4.46 -14.00 15.53
N ASN A 91 -5.02 -13.05 14.78
CA ASN A 91 -5.58 -13.32 13.45
C ASN A 91 -4.49 -13.50 12.37
N ILE A 92 -3.35 -12.82 12.48
CA ILE A 92 -2.25 -12.93 11.50
C ILE A 92 -1.41 -14.20 11.74
N LEU A 93 -1.13 -14.53 13.00
CA LEU A 93 -0.25 -15.65 13.36
C LEU A 93 -1.01 -16.96 13.56
N ASP A 94 -2.30 -16.91 13.86
CA ASP A 94 -3.18 -18.08 13.91
C ASP A 94 -4.53 -17.84 13.21
N PRO A 95 -4.54 -17.65 11.87
CA PRO A 95 -5.76 -17.37 11.11
C PRO A 95 -6.80 -18.49 11.16
N SER A 96 -6.40 -19.71 11.56
CA SER A 96 -7.31 -20.86 11.73
C SER A 96 -7.88 -20.98 13.16
N SER A 97 -7.47 -20.10 14.09
CA SER A 97 -8.00 -20.12 15.46
C SER A 97 -9.47 -19.71 15.54
N ILE A 98 -9.89 -18.77 14.68
CA ILE A 98 -11.26 -18.27 14.58
C ILE A 98 -11.58 -18.06 13.11
N VAL A 99 -12.44 -18.90 12.54
CA VAL A 99 -12.87 -18.79 11.14
C VAL A 99 -14.38 -18.58 11.10
N GLY A 100 -14.78 -17.38 10.70
CA GLY A 100 -16.18 -17.02 10.51
C GLY A 100 -16.87 -17.97 9.52
N LYS A 101 -18.14 -18.29 9.76
CA LYS A 101 -18.91 -19.25 8.94
C LYS A 101 -18.82 -18.98 7.43
N ASP A 102 -18.88 -17.72 7.02
CA ASP A 102 -18.86 -17.31 5.60
C ASP A 102 -17.46 -17.40 4.96
N TYR A 103 -16.42 -17.58 5.78
CA TYR A 103 -15.02 -17.70 5.36
C TYR A 103 -14.47 -19.11 5.63
N ARG A 104 -15.34 -20.08 5.94
CA ARG A 104 -15.00 -21.49 6.08
C ARG A 104 -14.60 -22.06 4.72
N MET A 105 -13.34 -22.50 4.62
CA MET A 105 -12.87 -23.22 3.44
C MET A 105 -13.63 -24.53 3.29
N THR A 106 -14.15 -24.77 2.09
CA THR A 106 -14.76 -26.04 1.70
C THR A 106 -13.85 -26.72 0.68
N VAL A 107 -13.60 -28.01 0.90
CA VAL A 107 -12.92 -28.89 -0.05
C VAL A 107 -13.99 -29.73 -0.74
N ILE A 108 -14.03 -29.66 -2.07
CA ILE A 108 -14.96 -30.39 -2.93
C ILE A 108 -14.16 -31.35 -3.80
N SER A 109 -14.41 -32.64 -3.64
CA SER A 109 -13.96 -33.69 -4.56
C SER A 109 -15.06 -33.92 -5.58
N THR A 110 -14.70 -33.96 -6.85
CA THR A 110 -15.65 -34.16 -7.96
C THR A 110 -15.50 -35.55 -8.57
N ASN A 111 -16.56 -36.03 -9.22
CA ASN A 111 -16.60 -37.35 -9.86
C ASN A 111 -15.53 -37.55 -10.95
N ASP A 112 -15.01 -36.45 -11.52
CA ASP A 112 -13.92 -36.46 -12.51
C ASP A 112 -12.51 -36.48 -11.89
N GLY A 113 -12.42 -36.51 -10.56
CA GLY A 113 -11.18 -36.56 -9.80
C GLY A 113 -10.57 -35.20 -9.44
N ARG A 114 -11.18 -34.07 -9.82
CA ARG A 114 -10.69 -32.76 -9.37
C ARG A 114 -11.00 -32.51 -7.90
N VAL A 115 -10.08 -31.84 -7.21
CA VAL A 115 -10.23 -31.32 -5.85
C VAL A 115 -10.23 -29.79 -5.91
N ILE A 116 -11.30 -29.18 -5.43
CA ILE A 116 -11.50 -27.73 -5.44
C ILE A 116 -11.58 -27.25 -3.99
N SER A 117 -10.65 -26.38 -3.61
CA SER A 117 -10.58 -25.78 -2.27
C SER A 117 -10.88 -24.28 -2.34
N GLY A 118 -11.93 -23.84 -1.63
CA GLY A 118 -12.31 -22.43 -1.63
C GLY A 118 -13.51 -22.09 -0.75
N LEU A 119 -13.96 -20.84 -0.85
CA LEU A 119 -15.11 -20.33 -0.10
C LEU A 119 -16.37 -20.41 -0.94
N ILE A 120 -17.48 -20.86 -0.35
CA ILE A 120 -18.75 -20.89 -1.07
C ILE A 120 -19.36 -19.49 -1.07
N GLN A 121 -19.43 -18.88 -2.24
CA GLN A 121 -20.03 -17.55 -2.42
C GLN A 121 -21.53 -17.62 -2.64
N LYS A 122 -21.97 -18.66 -3.36
CA LYS A 122 -23.36 -18.84 -3.75
C LYS A 122 -23.66 -20.32 -3.91
N GLU A 123 -24.85 -20.72 -3.49
CA GLU A 123 -25.37 -22.06 -3.71
C GLU A 123 -26.79 -21.95 -4.27
N THR A 124 -27.07 -22.73 -5.30
CA THR A 124 -28.40 -22.88 -5.93
C THR A 124 -28.85 -24.32 -5.83
N ASP A 125 -30.04 -24.66 -6.33
CA ASP A 125 -30.55 -26.03 -6.30
C ASP A 125 -29.68 -27.00 -7.12
N SER A 126 -29.00 -26.53 -8.17
CA SER A 126 -28.22 -27.38 -9.09
C SER A 126 -26.70 -27.16 -9.05
N ALA A 127 -26.20 -26.04 -8.50
CA ALA A 127 -24.77 -25.72 -8.53
C ALA A 127 -24.26 -24.95 -7.31
N VAL A 128 -22.97 -25.10 -7.04
CA VAL A 128 -22.20 -24.39 -6.01
C VAL A 128 -21.17 -23.48 -6.70
N THR A 129 -21.14 -22.21 -6.35
CA THR A 129 -20.12 -21.25 -6.78
C THR A 129 -19.07 -21.11 -5.69
N VAL A 130 -17.83 -21.46 -6.02
CA VAL A 130 -16.70 -21.55 -5.11
C VAL A 130 -15.64 -20.53 -5.51
N ARG A 131 -15.24 -19.66 -4.59
CA ARG A 131 -14.12 -18.74 -4.74
C ARG A 131 -12.85 -19.41 -4.22
N THR A 132 -11.95 -19.76 -5.12
CA THR A 132 -10.60 -20.20 -4.77
C THR A 132 -9.69 -18.98 -4.59
N ILE A 133 -8.41 -19.21 -4.30
CA ILE A 133 -7.40 -18.15 -4.20
C ILE A 133 -7.23 -17.43 -5.55
N ASN A 134 -7.38 -18.16 -6.65
CA ASN A 134 -7.08 -17.65 -7.99
C ASN A 134 -8.34 -17.31 -8.78
N ASP A 135 -9.41 -18.10 -8.62
CA ASP A 135 -10.54 -18.12 -9.56
C ASP A 135 -11.89 -18.30 -8.87
N THR A 136 -12.97 -18.06 -9.61
CA THR A 136 -14.32 -18.49 -9.23
C THR A 136 -14.72 -19.69 -10.08
N VAL A 137 -15.03 -20.81 -9.43
CA VAL A 137 -15.40 -22.07 -10.07
C VAL A 137 -16.87 -22.38 -9.77
N ILE A 138 -17.63 -22.75 -10.80
CA ILE A 138 -19.01 -23.24 -10.65
C ILE A 138 -18.96 -24.76 -10.80
N VAL A 139 -19.46 -25.46 -9.79
CA VAL A 139 -19.51 -26.94 -9.76
C VAL A 139 -20.97 -27.35 -9.71
N ALA A 140 -21.42 -28.17 -10.66
CA ALA A 140 -22.75 -28.75 -10.60
C ALA A 140 -22.81 -29.74 -9.42
N LYS A 141 -23.90 -29.71 -8.65
CA LYS A 141 -24.04 -30.59 -7.48
C LYS A 141 -24.01 -32.07 -7.85
N ALA A 142 -24.46 -32.41 -9.06
CA ALA A 142 -24.40 -33.77 -9.59
C ALA A 142 -22.96 -34.26 -9.83
N ASP A 143 -22.00 -33.34 -9.99
CA ASP A 143 -20.60 -33.67 -10.23
C ASP A 143 -19.79 -33.75 -8.92
N ILE A 144 -20.41 -33.47 -7.77
CA ILE A 144 -19.76 -33.51 -6.46
C ILE A 144 -19.83 -34.94 -5.92
N ASP A 145 -18.65 -35.52 -5.67
CA ASP A 145 -18.50 -36.81 -5.00
C ASP A 145 -18.50 -36.60 -3.47
N GLU A 146 -17.62 -35.73 -2.98
CA GLU A 146 -17.48 -35.41 -1.56
C GLU A 146 -17.37 -33.91 -1.33
N ARG A 147 -17.97 -33.43 -0.23
CA ARG A 147 -17.82 -32.06 0.25
C ARG A 147 -17.49 -32.07 1.74
N LYS A 148 -16.38 -31.42 2.11
CA LYS A 148 -15.93 -31.31 3.50
C LYS A 148 -15.61 -29.87 3.88
N LEU A 149 -16.04 -29.48 5.08
CA LEU A 149 -15.59 -28.24 5.70
C LEU A 149 -14.20 -28.44 6.29
N SER A 150 -13.27 -27.56 5.94
CA SER A 150 -11.92 -27.55 6.50
C SER A 150 -11.90 -26.90 7.88
N GLU A 151 -11.04 -27.42 8.75
CA GLU A 151 -10.65 -26.79 10.02
C GLU A 151 -9.60 -25.68 9.81
N LEU A 152 -9.02 -25.60 8.61
CA LEU A 152 -8.03 -24.60 8.23
C LEU A 152 -8.68 -23.41 7.52
N SER A 153 -8.12 -22.23 7.78
CA SER A 153 -8.45 -20.99 7.06
C SER A 153 -7.84 -20.99 5.66
N LEU A 154 -8.45 -20.23 4.74
CA LEU A 154 -7.86 -19.92 3.43
C LEU A 154 -6.73 -18.90 3.54
N MET A 155 -6.69 -18.13 4.63
CA MET A 155 -5.55 -17.26 4.93
C MET A 155 -4.34 -18.14 5.30
N PRO A 156 -3.23 -18.06 4.54
CA PRO A 156 -2.04 -18.86 4.86
C PRO A 156 -1.41 -18.41 6.18
N GLU A 157 -0.44 -19.15 6.69
CA GLU A 157 0.36 -18.78 7.87
C GLU A 157 1.76 -18.28 7.46
N GLY A 158 2.45 -17.55 8.35
CA GLY A 158 3.84 -17.15 8.14
C GLY A 158 4.06 -15.93 7.22
N GLN A 159 3.03 -15.10 7.00
CA GLN A 159 3.11 -13.90 6.13
C GLN A 159 4.20 -12.93 6.59
N LEU A 160 4.44 -12.87 7.91
CA LEU A 160 5.44 -11.97 8.49
C LEU A 160 6.88 -12.49 8.33
N ASN A 161 7.09 -13.77 8.03
CA ASN A 161 8.43 -14.39 8.01
C ASN A 161 9.32 -13.86 6.87
N GLN A 162 8.70 -13.33 5.82
CA GLN A 162 9.41 -12.72 4.68
C GLN A 162 9.76 -11.25 4.90
N LEU A 163 9.32 -10.67 6.03
CA LEU A 163 9.50 -9.27 6.36
C LEU A 163 10.60 -9.12 7.40
N THR A 164 11.45 -8.11 7.22
CA THR A 164 12.38 -7.65 8.25
C THR A 164 11.63 -7.16 9.49
N PRO A 165 12.27 -7.10 10.67
CA PRO A 165 11.62 -6.59 11.89
C PRO A 165 11.03 -5.18 11.75
N ASP A 166 11.62 -4.32 10.91
CA ASP A 166 11.12 -2.97 10.69
C ASP A 166 9.95 -2.95 9.70
N GLU A 167 9.96 -3.80 8.68
CA GLU A 167 8.80 -4.00 7.80
C GLU A 167 7.61 -4.60 8.57
N GLN A 168 7.85 -5.53 9.50
CA GLN A 168 6.81 -6.05 10.38
C GLN A 168 6.21 -4.95 11.24
N ARG A 169 7.06 -4.08 11.84
CA ARG A 169 6.60 -2.90 12.58
C ARG A 169 5.74 -1.99 11.70
N ASP A 170 6.22 -1.66 10.50
CA ASP A 170 5.56 -0.75 9.59
C ASP A 170 4.19 -1.28 9.15
N LEU A 171 4.13 -2.56 8.75
CA LEU A 171 2.89 -3.23 8.38
C LEU A 171 1.89 -3.24 9.54
N ILE A 172 2.30 -3.68 10.73
CA ILE A 172 1.40 -3.78 11.88
C ILE A 172 0.91 -2.39 12.34
N ALA A 173 1.80 -1.38 12.35
CA ALA A 173 1.40 -0.02 12.68
C ALA A 173 0.41 0.55 11.66
N TYR A 174 0.64 0.33 10.35
CA TYR A 174 -0.30 0.73 9.29
C TYR A 174 -1.64 0.03 9.43
N LEU A 175 -1.65 -1.28 9.67
CA LEU A 175 -2.86 -2.05 9.91
C LEU A 175 -3.62 -1.53 11.14
N GLY A 176 -2.98 -0.91 12.12
CA GLY A 176 -3.65 -0.31 13.28
C GLY A 176 -4.23 1.09 13.07
N THR A 177 -4.00 1.71 11.91
CA THR A 177 -4.43 3.11 11.66
C THR A 177 -5.96 3.24 11.54
N PRO A 178 -6.54 4.39 11.96
CA PRO A 178 -7.98 4.63 11.84
C PRO A 178 -8.42 5.10 10.44
N ALA A 179 -7.48 5.54 9.61
CA ALA A 179 -7.73 6.10 8.28
C ALA A 179 -6.59 5.73 7.32
N GLN A 180 -6.90 5.78 6.01
CA GLN A 180 -5.91 5.56 4.97
C GLN A 180 -4.75 6.55 5.07
N VAL A 181 -3.54 6.07 4.79
CA VAL A 181 -2.28 6.83 4.83
C VAL A 181 -1.81 7.10 3.40
N SER A 182 -1.19 8.25 3.14
CA SER A 182 -0.62 8.60 1.83
C SER A 182 0.43 7.58 1.37
N LEU A 183 0.43 7.23 0.09
CA LEU A 183 1.39 6.27 -0.49
C LEU A 183 2.66 7.01 -0.92
N ARG A 184 3.58 7.19 0.03
CA ARG A 184 4.84 7.93 -0.14
C ARG A 184 6.02 6.99 -0.29
N GLY A 185 6.93 7.22 -1.22
CA GLY A 185 8.21 6.52 -1.34
C GLY A 185 9.10 6.60 -0.08
N PRO A 186 10.25 5.90 -0.05
CA PRO A 186 11.20 6.01 1.05
C PRO A 186 11.69 7.45 1.25
N LYS A 187 12.14 7.78 2.47
CA LYS A 187 12.70 9.11 2.75
C LYS A 187 13.90 9.42 1.86
N ALA A 188 14.00 10.67 1.43
CA ALA A 188 15.14 11.17 0.70
C ALA A 188 16.44 11.02 1.54
N PRO A 189 17.54 10.51 0.97
CA PRO A 189 18.80 10.33 1.67
C PRO A 189 19.57 11.67 1.73
N ILE A 190 19.01 12.62 2.47
CA ILE A 190 19.60 13.96 2.65
C ILE A 190 20.90 13.84 3.45
N ASP A 191 22.00 14.34 2.89
CA ASP A 191 23.28 14.40 3.60
C ASP A 191 23.17 15.40 4.77
N PRO A 192 23.40 14.97 6.03
CA PRO A 192 23.25 15.83 7.20
C PRO A 192 24.24 17.00 7.25
N LYS A 193 25.35 16.95 6.50
CA LYS A 193 26.34 18.03 6.45
C LYS A 193 25.95 19.12 5.46
N THR A 194 25.42 18.73 4.30
CA THR A 194 25.10 19.66 3.21
C THR A 194 23.63 20.07 3.20
N GLY A 195 22.77 19.28 3.84
CA GLY A 195 21.32 19.43 3.74
C GLY A 195 20.76 19.06 2.37
N ARG A 196 21.55 18.41 1.50
CA ARG A 196 21.18 18.09 0.11
C ARG A 196 21.28 16.60 -0.19
N VAL A 197 20.51 16.15 -1.18
CA VAL A 197 20.67 14.85 -1.81
C VAL A 197 21.73 14.95 -2.90
N LEU A 198 22.67 14.00 -2.94
CA LEU A 198 23.75 14.02 -3.93
C LEU A 198 23.27 13.54 -5.31
N GLY A 199 23.78 14.18 -6.36
CA GLY A 199 23.55 13.77 -7.75
C GLY A 199 22.13 14.00 -8.25
N VAL A 200 21.43 14.99 -7.70
CA VAL A 200 20.07 15.36 -8.08
C VAL A 200 20.04 16.69 -8.83
N PHE A 201 18.96 16.89 -9.58
CA PHE A 201 18.58 18.17 -10.12
C PHE A 201 17.54 18.79 -9.17
N GLU A 202 17.96 19.80 -8.40
CA GLU A 202 17.06 20.55 -7.51
C GLU A 202 16.02 21.30 -8.35
N GLY A 203 14.74 21.19 -7.98
CA GLY A 203 13.64 21.71 -8.76
C GLY A 203 13.76 23.22 -8.99
N GLU A 204 14.12 23.98 -7.95
CA GLU A 204 14.30 25.42 -7.99
C GLU A 204 15.53 25.87 -8.80
N SER A 205 16.45 24.95 -9.05
CA SER A 205 17.65 25.19 -9.88
C SER A 205 17.44 24.82 -11.35
N LEU A 206 16.39 24.07 -11.68
CA LEU A 206 16.09 23.68 -13.04
C LEU A 206 15.51 24.84 -13.85
N LYS A 207 15.99 24.99 -15.08
CA LYS A 207 15.50 26.02 -16.00
C LYS A 207 14.11 25.66 -16.50
N ILE A 208 13.17 26.59 -16.37
CA ILE A 208 11.84 26.47 -16.96
C ILE A 208 11.94 26.70 -18.47
N VAL A 209 11.60 25.69 -19.26
CA VAL A 209 11.63 25.72 -20.74
C VAL A 209 10.24 25.77 -21.37
N GLY A 210 9.19 25.56 -20.57
CA GLY A 210 7.80 25.69 -21.00
C GLY A 210 6.87 25.81 -19.81
N LYS A 211 5.82 26.62 -19.93
CA LYS A 211 4.78 26.75 -18.89
C LYS A 211 3.49 27.25 -19.53
N THR A 212 2.41 26.49 -19.44
CA THR A 212 1.13 26.85 -20.08
C THR A 212 0.24 27.72 -19.19
N GLY A 213 0.59 27.91 -17.92
CA GLY A 213 -0.15 28.75 -16.98
C GLY A 213 0.48 28.81 -15.58
N GLY A 214 -0.05 29.68 -14.73
CA GLY A 214 0.40 29.83 -13.34
C GLY A 214 1.78 30.48 -13.16
N ASN A 215 2.25 30.52 -11.92
CA ASN A 215 3.51 31.11 -11.48
C ASN A 215 4.39 30.04 -10.84
N ALA A 216 5.65 30.00 -11.22
CA ALA A 216 6.63 29.06 -10.68
C ALA A 216 7.77 29.87 -10.06
N ALA A 217 8.08 29.60 -8.80
CA ALA A 217 9.10 30.30 -8.04
C ALA A 217 9.66 29.37 -6.95
N SER A 218 10.86 29.69 -6.45
CA SER A 218 11.42 29.04 -5.27
C SER A 218 10.57 29.37 -4.01
N GLN A 219 10.46 28.41 -3.11
CA GLN A 219 9.86 28.58 -1.79
C GLN A 219 10.70 27.85 -0.74
N ALA A 220 11.15 28.59 0.27
CA ALA A 220 11.86 28.01 1.40
C ALA A 220 10.93 27.06 2.19
N MET A 221 11.41 25.83 2.41
CA MET A 221 10.68 24.75 3.07
C MET A 221 11.11 24.50 4.52
N SER A 222 12.06 25.29 5.03
CA SER A 222 12.56 25.17 6.42
C SER A 222 11.49 25.39 7.50
N GLY A 223 10.36 26.04 7.15
CA GLY A 223 9.23 26.29 8.04
C GLY A 223 8.31 25.09 8.28
N PHE A 224 8.48 23.96 7.58
CA PHE A 224 7.59 22.80 7.65
C PHE A 224 8.24 21.63 8.41
N PRO A 225 7.94 21.43 9.71
CA PRO A 225 8.72 20.53 10.57
C PRO A 225 8.41 19.04 10.37
N LYS A 226 7.39 18.71 9.58
CA LYS A 226 6.91 17.33 9.40
C LYS A 226 7.82 16.50 8.51
N ASP A 227 8.61 17.15 7.66
CA ASP A 227 9.53 16.49 6.75
C ASP A 227 10.72 17.39 6.36
N LYS A 228 11.57 16.92 5.45
CA LYS A 228 12.72 17.66 4.95
C LYS A 228 12.80 17.59 3.42
N TRP A 229 13.23 18.69 2.84
CA TRP A 229 13.48 18.89 1.41
C TRP A 229 14.97 19.01 1.16
N SER A 230 15.44 18.56 0.01
CA SER A 230 16.83 18.77 -0.41
C SER A 230 17.09 20.27 -0.53
N GLY A 231 18.18 20.75 0.06
CA GLY A 231 18.52 22.17 0.02
C GLY A 231 17.56 23.08 0.80
N THR A 232 16.57 22.52 1.52
CA THR A 232 15.53 23.26 2.26
C THR A 232 14.65 24.17 1.41
N ASP A 233 14.54 23.88 0.11
CA ASP A 233 13.78 24.65 -0.87
C ASP A 233 13.01 23.70 -1.80
N HIS A 234 12.16 24.25 -2.65
CA HIS A 234 11.57 23.52 -3.77
C HIS A 234 11.12 24.50 -4.85
N LEU A 235 10.90 24.02 -6.07
CA LEU A 235 10.17 24.78 -7.07
C LEU A 235 8.67 24.68 -6.82
N TRP A 236 8.05 25.80 -6.51
CA TRP A 236 6.63 25.92 -6.22
C TRP A 236 5.86 26.49 -7.40
N TRP A 237 4.93 25.71 -7.94
CA TRP A 237 4.07 26.08 -9.07
C TRP A 237 2.61 26.23 -8.62
N THR A 238 2.06 27.43 -8.82
CA THR A 238 0.75 27.86 -8.30
C THR A 238 -0.07 28.58 -9.37
N GLY A 239 -1.38 28.75 -9.15
CA GLY A 239 -2.26 29.49 -10.05
C GLY A 239 -2.49 28.81 -11.41
N ALA A 240 -2.22 27.51 -11.48
CA ALA A 240 -2.52 26.65 -12.61
C ALA A 240 -3.71 25.72 -12.27
N GLY A 241 -4.17 24.94 -13.24
CA GLY A 241 -5.28 24.00 -13.05
C GLY A 241 -5.16 22.76 -13.95
N PRO A 242 -6.14 21.86 -13.91
CA PRO A 242 -6.12 20.63 -14.70
C PRO A 242 -5.89 20.90 -16.19
N GLY A 243 -4.99 20.13 -16.80
CA GLY A 243 -4.52 20.30 -18.18
C GLY A 243 -3.27 21.18 -18.33
N ALA A 244 -2.96 22.03 -17.35
CA ALA A 244 -1.76 22.87 -17.41
C ALA A 244 -0.48 22.04 -17.30
N ARG A 245 0.61 22.53 -17.92
CA ARG A 245 1.93 21.91 -17.93
C ARG A 245 3.03 22.89 -17.52
N LEU A 246 3.99 22.40 -16.75
CA LEU A 246 5.29 23.01 -16.49
C LEU A 246 6.38 22.07 -17.03
N GLU A 247 7.26 22.59 -17.88
CA GLU A 247 8.40 21.87 -18.47
C GLU A 247 9.71 22.45 -17.96
N LEU A 248 10.55 21.57 -17.41
CA LEU A 248 11.88 21.87 -16.91
C LEU A 248 12.93 21.22 -17.82
N GLU A 249 14.07 21.90 -17.98
CA GLU A 249 15.24 21.37 -18.68
C GLU A 249 15.81 20.18 -17.90
N LEU A 250 16.02 19.05 -18.56
CA LEU A 250 16.59 17.84 -17.97
C LEU A 250 17.86 17.45 -18.74
N PRO A 251 19.04 17.88 -18.28
CA PRO A 251 20.29 17.57 -18.97
C PRO A 251 20.71 16.11 -18.71
N VAL A 252 20.97 15.38 -19.80
CA VAL A 252 21.41 13.98 -19.75
C VAL A 252 22.82 13.86 -20.30
N ALA A 253 23.79 13.58 -19.41
CA ALA A 253 25.20 13.56 -19.78
C ALA A 253 25.58 12.41 -20.74
N THR A 254 24.93 11.26 -20.62
CA THR A 254 25.22 10.08 -21.45
C THR A 254 23.93 9.37 -21.83
N ALA A 255 23.86 8.82 -23.04
CA ALA A 255 22.72 7.99 -23.41
C ALA A 255 22.64 6.73 -22.54
N GLY A 256 21.42 6.24 -22.29
CA GLY A 256 21.18 4.99 -21.58
C GLY A 256 19.75 4.85 -21.06
N MET A 257 19.50 3.70 -20.43
CA MET A 257 18.28 3.45 -19.68
C MET A 257 18.43 4.00 -18.27
N TYR A 258 17.50 4.85 -17.84
CA TYR A 258 17.52 5.48 -16.53
C TYR A 258 16.26 5.14 -15.76
N ASP A 259 16.36 4.73 -14.51
CA ASP A 259 15.25 4.91 -13.59
C ASP A 259 15.18 6.39 -13.21
N VAL A 260 14.01 6.99 -13.42
CA VAL A 260 13.74 8.37 -13.04
C VAL A 260 13.11 8.37 -11.66
N GLU A 261 13.74 9.07 -10.74
CA GLU A 261 13.22 9.31 -9.40
C GLU A 261 12.84 10.78 -9.24
N VAL A 262 11.75 11.03 -8.52
CA VAL A 262 11.28 12.38 -8.20
C VAL A 262 10.87 12.46 -6.73
N VAL A 263 11.09 13.63 -6.14
CA VAL A 263 10.49 14.02 -4.86
C VAL A 263 9.65 15.26 -5.09
N LEU A 264 8.37 15.16 -4.76
CA LEU A 264 7.43 16.27 -4.81
C LEU A 264 6.99 16.64 -3.40
N THR A 265 6.47 17.86 -3.23
CA THR A 265 5.76 18.26 -2.01
C THR A 265 4.32 17.77 -2.07
N MET A 266 3.79 17.40 -0.92
CA MET A 266 2.40 17.08 -0.69
C MET A 266 1.81 18.03 0.34
N ALA A 267 0.59 18.52 0.10
CA ALA A 267 -0.18 19.32 1.05
C ALA A 267 -1.68 19.31 0.68
N ARG A 268 -2.51 20.01 1.48
CA ARG A 268 -3.97 19.94 1.38
C ARG A 268 -4.53 20.52 0.08
N ASP A 269 -3.77 21.39 -0.57
CA ASP A 269 -4.12 22.18 -1.75
C ASP A 269 -3.36 21.76 -3.03
N TYR A 270 -2.66 20.62 -2.97
CA TYR A 270 -1.83 20.11 -4.06
C TYR A 270 -2.61 19.20 -5.01
N GLY A 271 -2.20 19.23 -6.28
CA GLY A 271 -2.85 18.50 -7.37
C GLY A 271 -2.41 17.04 -7.52
N ILE A 272 -3.02 16.37 -8.49
CA ILE A 272 -2.54 15.08 -9.02
C ILE A 272 -1.68 15.39 -10.25
N VAL A 273 -0.44 14.92 -10.26
CA VAL A 273 0.60 15.30 -11.23
C VAL A 273 1.01 14.10 -12.08
N GLN A 274 0.89 14.22 -13.40
CA GLN A 274 1.46 13.27 -14.36
C GLN A 274 2.84 13.77 -14.81
N LEU A 275 3.86 12.92 -14.70
CA LEU A 275 5.18 13.21 -15.24
C LEU A 275 5.23 12.87 -16.73
N LEU A 276 5.99 13.66 -17.47
CA LEU A 276 6.28 13.46 -18.89
C LEU A 276 7.77 13.64 -19.15
N VAL A 277 8.32 12.90 -20.11
CA VAL A 277 9.64 13.19 -20.69
C VAL A 277 9.47 13.37 -22.19
N ASP A 278 9.86 14.54 -22.70
CA ASP A 278 9.70 14.96 -24.09
C ASP A 278 8.24 14.85 -24.59
N GLY A 279 7.29 15.14 -23.69
CA GLY A 279 5.86 15.06 -23.97
C GLY A 279 5.25 13.66 -23.88
N GLU A 280 6.07 12.62 -23.69
CA GLU A 280 5.59 11.25 -23.46
C GLU A 280 5.36 10.98 -21.98
N ILE A 281 4.24 10.32 -21.65
CA ILE A 281 3.89 9.93 -20.28
C ILE A 281 4.99 9.05 -19.67
N LEU A 282 5.40 9.39 -18.44
CA LEU A 282 6.33 8.60 -17.63
C LEU A 282 5.65 8.19 -16.32
N GLY A 283 5.44 6.89 -16.15
CA GLY A 283 4.79 6.34 -14.97
C GLY A 283 3.31 6.72 -14.83
N GLY A 284 2.72 6.35 -13.69
CA GLY A 284 1.37 6.78 -13.33
C GLY A 284 1.33 8.16 -12.67
N PRO A 285 0.15 8.79 -12.59
CA PRO A 285 0.01 10.08 -11.92
C PRO A 285 0.26 9.95 -10.41
N ILE A 286 0.88 10.97 -9.82
CA ILE A 286 1.19 11.07 -8.39
C ILE A 286 0.17 11.99 -7.74
N ASP A 287 -0.58 11.46 -6.77
CA ASP A 287 -1.46 12.27 -5.93
C ASP A 287 -0.64 12.99 -4.86
N CYS A 288 -0.49 14.30 -4.98
CA CYS A 288 0.27 15.12 -4.04
C CYS A 288 -0.61 15.66 -2.89
N TYR A 289 -1.79 15.10 -2.65
CA TYR A 289 -2.60 15.49 -1.49
C TYR A 289 -2.10 14.85 -0.18
N ASP A 290 -1.89 15.68 0.84
CA ASP A 290 -1.73 15.26 2.24
C ASP A 290 -2.33 16.33 3.18
N VAL A 291 -2.71 15.94 4.41
CA VAL A 291 -3.22 16.91 5.40
C VAL A 291 -2.10 17.72 6.05
N ASP A 292 -0.91 17.13 6.12
CA ASP A 292 0.32 17.79 6.55
C ASP A 292 1.13 18.26 5.32
N VAL A 293 2.08 19.18 5.52
CA VAL A 293 3.07 19.52 4.48
C VAL A 293 4.24 18.55 4.60
N VAL A 294 4.37 17.64 3.65
CA VAL A 294 5.38 16.56 3.63
C VAL A 294 5.90 16.34 2.21
N THR A 295 6.93 15.51 2.02
CA THR A 295 7.37 15.09 0.69
C THR A 295 6.63 13.84 0.23
N THR A 296 6.63 13.52 -1.07
CA THR A 296 6.22 12.20 -1.57
C THR A 296 7.16 11.09 -1.13
N GLY A 297 8.31 11.40 -0.50
CA GLY A 297 9.47 10.52 -0.52
C GLY A 297 9.97 10.29 -1.95
N VAL A 298 11.00 9.46 -2.10
CA VAL A 298 11.61 9.13 -3.39
C VAL A 298 10.67 8.23 -4.19
N MET A 299 10.03 8.81 -5.21
CA MET A 299 9.14 8.09 -6.11
C MET A 299 9.91 7.67 -7.35
N SER A 300 10.07 6.36 -7.57
CA SER A 300 10.54 5.85 -8.86
C SER A 300 9.35 5.81 -9.83
N VAL A 301 9.42 6.59 -10.90
CA VAL A 301 8.33 6.70 -11.90
C VAL A 301 8.56 5.81 -13.13
N GLY A 302 9.54 4.91 -13.02
CA GLY A 302 9.85 3.89 -14.01
C GLY A 302 11.03 4.23 -14.90
N PRO A 303 11.48 3.26 -15.70
CA PRO A 303 12.65 3.43 -16.53
C PRO A 303 12.32 4.17 -17.83
N LYS A 304 13.25 5.00 -18.29
CA LYS A 304 13.18 5.74 -19.55
C LYS A 304 14.51 5.63 -20.29
N MET A 305 14.45 5.30 -21.57
CA MET A 305 15.61 5.42 -22.45
C MET A 305 15.79 6.90 -22.79
N LEU A 306 16.98 7.44 -22.52
CA LEU A 306 17.33 8.83 -22.78
C LEU A 306 18.57 8.90 -23.66
N THR A 307 18.58 9.86 -24.58
CA THR A 307 19.77 10.22 -25.36
C THR A 307 20.67 11.15 -24.55
N ALA A 308 21.92 11.34 -24.98
CA ALA A 308 22.73 12.41 -24.41
C ALA A 308 22.24 13.76 -24.96
N GLY A 309 22.15 14.77 -24.10
CA GLY A 309 21.68 16.11 -24.45
C GLY A 309 20.56 16.62 -23.54
N GLU A 310 19.91 17.69 -23.99
CA GLU A 310 18.82 18.33 -23.26
C GLU A 310 17.49 17.65 -23.56
N HIS A 311 16.82 17.19 -22.51
CA HIS A 311 15.46 16.66 -22.54
C HIS A 311 14.50 17.61 -21.81
N LYS A 312 13.20 17.38 -21.98
CA LYS A 312 12.16 18.12 -21.24
C LYS A 312 11.48 17.23 -20.22
N LEU A 313 11.58 17.59 -18.95
CA LEU A 313 10.79 16.98 -17.90
C LEU A 313 9.51 17.79 -17.66
N GLY A 314 8.37 17.20 -18.01
CA GLY A 314 7.05 17.80 -17.87
C GLY A 314 6.34 17.37 -16.59
N PHE A 315 5.64 18.31 -15.96
CA PHE A 315 4.70 18.10 -14.87
C PHE A 315 3.33 18.61 -15.33
N GLN A 316 2.39 17.70 -15.54
CA GLN A 316 1.02 18.02 -15.95
C GLN A 316 0.07 17.85 -14.77
N ILE A 317 -0.69 18.89 -14.45
CA ILE A 317 -1.79 18.78 -13.49
C ILE A 317 -2.93 18.02 -14.18
N THR A 318 -3.35 16.89 -13.63
CA THR A 318 -4.44 16.07 -14.18
C THR A 318 -5.73 16.19 -13.37
N GLY A 319 -5.64 16.64 -12.13
CA GLY A 319 -6.77 16.78 -11.23
C GLY A 319 -6.32 17.10 -9.81
N ALA A 320 -7.15 16.74 -8.84
CA ALA A 320 -6.82 16.82 -7.41
C ALA A 320 -7.63 15.77 -6.65
N ASN A 321 -7.07 15.23 -5.57
CA ASN A 321 -7.76 14.30 -4.67
C ASN A 321 -9.15 14.82 -4.28
N PRO A 322 -10.20 13.98 -4.17
CA PRO A 322 -11.54 14.43 -3.75
C PRO A 322 -11.57 15.23 -2.44
N LYS A 323 -10.62 14.99 -1.52
CA LYS A 323 -10.49 15.68 -0.23
C LYS A 323 -9.62 16.94 -0.27
N ALA A 324 -8.98 17.23 -1.40
CA ALA A 324 -8.09 18.39 -1.54
C ALA A 324 -8.86 19.71 -1.67
N GLU A 325 -8.31 20.75 -1.06
CA GLU A 325 -8.58 22.13 -1.45
C GLU A 325 -8.11 22.30 -2.90
N LYS A 326 -8.96 22.84 -3.78
CA LYS A 326 -8.69 22.84 -5.23
C LYS A 326 -7.74 23.97 -5.65
N GLY A 327 -6.57 24.03 -5.01
CA GLY A 327 -5.47 24.93 -5.35
C GLY A 327 -4.60 24.43 -6.51
N TYR A 328 -4.59 23.10 -6.73
CA TYR A 328 -3.83 22.41 -7.78
C TYR A 328 -2.33 22.72 -7.76
N MET A 329 -1.78 23.02 -6.59
CA MET A 329 -0.38 23.37 -6.47
C MET A 329 0.52 22.16 -6.75
N VAL A 330 1.73 22.44 -7.21
CA VAL A 330 2.77 21.45 -7.41
C VAL A 330 4.05 21.98 -6.80
N GLY A 331 4.74 21.15 -6.03
CA GLY A 331 6.03 21.48 -5.44
C GLY A 331 7.02 20.40 -5.87
N ILE A 332 8.14 20.81 -6.45
CA ILE A 332 9.15 19.91 -7.01
C ILE A 332 10.42 20.11 -6.19
N ASP A 333 10.75 19.15 -5.33
CA ASP A 333 11.97 19.17 -4.52
C ASP A 333 13.17 18.86 -5.41
N TYR A 334 13.24 17.63 -5.93
CA TYR A 334 14.29 17.27 -6.87
C TYR A 334 13.90 16.13 -7.81
N VAL A 335 14.72 15.94 -8.83
CA VAL A 335 14.69 14.82 -9.78
C VAL A 335 16.06 14.16 -9.81
N ARG A 336 16.11 12.83 -9.88
CA ARG A 336 17.35 12.06 -10.00
C ARG A 336 17.26 11.05 -11.12
N LEU A 337 18.32 10.97 -11.93
CA LEU A 337 18.46 9.98 -12.97
C LEU A 337 19.44 8.89 -12.52
N ILE A 338 18.95 7.67 -12.30
CA ILE A 338 19.77 6.52 -11.93
C ILE A 338 19.99 5.68 -13.19
N LYS A 339 21.20 5.73 -13.74
CA LYS A 339 21.55 4.92 -14.91
C LYS A 339 21.48 3.44 -14.56
N LYS A 340 20.71 2.66 -15.31
CA LYS A 340 20.71 1.21 -15.19
C LYS A 340 22.01 0.67 -15.77
N THR A 341 22.68 -0.17 -14.99
CA THR A 341 23.76 -0.99 -15.51
C THR A 341 23.14 -2.05 -16.44
N PRO A 342 23.73 -2.31 -17.62
CA PRO A 342 23.27 -3.35 -18.55
C PRO A 342 23.12 -4.73 -17.92
#